data_AF-A0A161TRL4-F1
#
_entry.id   AF-A0A161TRL4-F1
#
_cell.length_a   1.000
_cell.length_b   1.000
_cell.length_c   1.000
_cell.angle_alpha   90.00
_cell.angle_beta   90.00
_cell.angle_gamma   90.00
#
_symmetry.space_group_name_H-M   'P 1'
#
loop_
_entity.id
_entity.type
_entity.pdbx_description
1 polymer ?
#
loop_
_entity_poly.entity_id
_entity_poly.type
_entity_poly.pdbx_seq_one_letter_code
_entity_poly.pdbx_strand_id
1 'polypeptide(L)'
;MSDKHKDKSHEKEKSRKVKITTGPFLVPEEVDSELQGGRDNDRIIIILKNPTDKHLKVKVKLGICLEPRKSASGLLNVYKDIEEKEVSLGWFTLKPHSCTRIERNIPRDLGSGKDERNAVYRITAKGDFQVCSRGDTVLCGLAEISVIGGSVFNFEEPGLEQADAALFFPFSNFVVCKSH
;
A
#
# COMPACT_ATOMS: atom_id res chain seq x y z
N MET A 1 59.65 -11.91 4.68
CA MET A 1 59.14 -10.90 5.64
C MET A 1 58.49 -9.82 4.79
N SER A 2 57.17 -9.89 4.53
CA SER A 2 56.10 -9.32 5.39
C SER A 2 56.28 -7.78 5.47
N ASP A 3 55.35 -6.91 5.08
CA ASP A 3 53.91 -6.98 5.26
C ASP A 3 53.13 -6.12 4.25
N LYS A 4 51.92 -6.64 3.95
CA LYS A 4 50.77 -5.90 3.42
C LYS A 4 50.25 -4.95 4.50
N HIS A 5 49.81 -3.76 4.11
CA HIS A 5 48.65 -3.15 4.76
C HIS A 5 47.72 -2.51 3.72
N LYS A 6 46.72 -3.31 3.33
CA LYS A 6 45.36 -2.86 3.04
C LYS A 6 44.81 -2.19 4.30
N ASP A 7 44.14 -1.04 4.14
CA ASP A 7 42.69 -0.91 4.33
C ASP A 7 42.30 0.57 4.28
N LYS A 8 41.73 1.00 3.13
CA LYS A 8 40.75 2.08 3.14
C LYS A 8 39.40 1.39 3.05
N SER A 9 38.79 1.27 4.22
CA SER A 9 37.41 0.90 4.47
C SER A 9 36.46 1.69 3.56
N HIS A 10 36.09 1.09 2.43
CA HIS A 10 34.75 1.30 1.91
C HIS A 10 33.79 0.65 2.89
N GLU A 11 33.35 1.42 3.89
CA GLU A 11 32.16 1.09 4.66
C GLU A 11 31.02 0.85 3.66
N LYS A 12 30.70 -0.43 3.44
CA LYS A 12 29.43 -0.84 2.90
C LYS A 12 28.37 -0.37 3.88
N GLU A 13 27.90 0.86 3.69
CA GLU A 13 26.64 1.32 4.24
C GLU A 13 25.58 0.33 3.77
N LYS A 14 25.23 -0.64 4.62
CA LYS A 14 24.14 -1.57 4.35
C LYS A 14 22.91 -0.70 4.17
N SER A 15 22.45 -0.50 2.94
CA SER A 15 21.29 0.34 2.67
C SER A 15 20.12 -0.18 3.51
N ARG A 16 19.79 0.57 4.56
CA ARG A 16 18.74 0.19 5.49
C ARG A 16 17.43 0.34 4.72
N LYS A 17 16.81 -0.78 4.36
CA LYS A 17 15.48 -0.77 3.71
C LYS A 17 14.50 -0.05 4.62
N VAL A 18 13.96 1.06 4.13
CA VAL A 18 13.01 1.92 4.84
C VAL A 18 11.63 1.29 4.74
N LYS A 19 10.86 1.36 5.83
CA LYS A 19 9.45 0.97 5.88
C LYS A 19 8.59 2.23 5.90
N ILE A 20 7.63 2.33 5.00
CA ILE A 20 6.68 3.45 4.89
C ILE A 20 5.24 2.94 4.83
N THR A 21 4.27 3.80 5.12
CA THR A 21 2.84 3.47 5.07
C THR A 21 1.99 4.67 4.67
N THR A 22 0.83 4.42 4.05
CA THR A 22 -0.23 5.43 3.86
C THR A 22 -0.89 5.87 5.17
N GLY A 23 -0.68 5.13 6.26
CA GLY A 23 -1.63 5.13 7.38
C GLY A 23 -2.92 4.37 7.02
N PRO A 24 -3.86 4.25 7.97
CA PRO A 24 -5.17 3.66 7.69
C PRO A 24 -6.01 4.61 6.82
N PHE A 25 -6.78 4.04 5.89
CA PHE A 25 -7.79 4.76 5.13
C PHE A 25 -9.02 3.87 4.93
N LEU A 26 -10.21 4.48 4.97
CA LEU A 26 -11.46 3.78 4.69
C LEU A 26 -11.58 3.56 3.19
N VAL A 27 -11.99 2.36 2.77
CA VAL A 27 -12.52 2.13 1.43
C VAL A 27 -14.04 2.11 1.54
N PRO A 28 -14.72 3.21 1.19
CA PRO A 28 -16.18 3.27 1.29
C PRO A 28 -16.79 2.31 0.28
N GLU A 29 -17.95 1.75 0.64
CA GLU A 29 -18.72 0.86 -0.23
C GLU A 29 -19.06 1.56 -1.55
N GLU A 30 -19.64 2.76 -1.48
CA GLU A 30 -20.09 3.54 -2.64
C GLU A 30 -19.45 4.94 -2.68
N VAL A 31 -19.38 5.51 -3.89
CA VAL A 31 -18.99 6.90 -4.15
C VAL A 31 -20.16 7.61 -4.86
N ASP A 32 -20.71 8.66 -4.23
CA ASP A 32 -21.64 9.73 -4.70
C ASP A 32 -22.33 9.51 -6.09
N SER A 33 -23.66 9.57 -6.30
CA SER A 33 -24.80 10.20 -5.62
C SER A 33 -26.12 9.48 -6.03
N GLU A 34 -27.19 9.67 -5.26
CA GLU A 34 -28.55 9.10 -5.47
C GLU A 34 -29.17 9.25 -6.89
N LEU A 35 -28.56 10.03 -7.78
CA LEU A 35 -29.04 10.32 -9.13
C LEU A 35 -28.36 9.49 -10.23
N GLN A 36 -27.23 8.84 -9.94
CA GLN A 36 -26.54 7.92 -10.84
C GLN A 36 -26.02 6.79 -9.97
N GLY A 37 -26.75 5.66 -9.92
CA GLY A 37 -26.49 4.52 -9.04
C GLY A 37 -25.00 4.33 -8.78
N GLY A 38 -24.59 4.65 -7.53
CA GLY A 38 -23.20 4.74 -7.14
C GLY A 38 -22.47 3.46 -7.53
N ARG A 39 -21.30 3.62 -8.16
CA ARG A 39 -20.44 2.48 -8.44
C ARG A 39 -19.54 2.25 -7.25
N ASP A 40 -19.47 1.00 -6.89
CA ASP A 40 -18.75 0.63 -5.71
C ASP A 40 -17.23 0.65 -5.94
N ASN A 41 -16.46 0.84 -4.86
CA ASN A 41 -15.01 0.71 -4.91
C ASN A 41 -14.60 -0.77 -4.91
N ASP A 42 -13.97 -1.21 -5.99
CA ASP A 42 -13.73 -2.62 -6.30
C ASP A 42 -12.29 -3.03 -6.47
N ARG A 43 -11.40 -2.05 -6.64
CA ARG A 43 -10.00 -2.32 -6.89
C ARG A 43 -9.12 -1.25 -6.30
N ILE A 44 -8.03 -1.71 -5.71
CA ILE A 44 -6.90 -0.89 -5.32
C ILE A 44 -5.77 -1.16 -6.31
N ILE A 45 -5.22 -0.08 -6.85
CA ILE A 45 -4.04 -0.07 -7.72
C ILE A 45 -2.90 0.60 -6.96
N ILE A 46 -1.80 -0.13 -6.80
CA ILE A 46 -0.57 0.35 -6.19
C ILE A 46 0.46 0.50 -7.30
N ILE A 47 1.02 1.70 -7.42
CA ILE A 47 2.01 2.03 -8.43
C ILE A 47 3.36 2.20 -7.75
N LEU A 48 4.36 1.47 -8.22
CA LEU A 48 5.76 1.62 -7.83
C LEU A 48 6.55 2.20 -8.99
N LYS A 49 7.22 3.32 -8.77
CA LYS A 49 8.09 3.95 -9.77
C LYS A 49 9.54 3.90 -9.33
N ASN A 50 10.43 3.73 -10.30
CA ASN A 50 11.86 3.85 -10.13
C ASN A 50 12.39 4.94 -11.07
N PRO A 51 12.63 6.16 -10.58
CA PRO A 51 13.16 7.27 -11.36
C PRO A 51 14.71 7.22 -11.51
N THR A 52 15.36 6.15 -11.07
CA THR A 52 16.83 6.06 -11.00
C THR A 52 17.42 5.14 -12.06
N ASP A 53 18.74 5.19 -12.22
CA ASP A 53 19.51 4.32 -13.13
C ASP A 53 19.82 2.93 -12.53
N LYS A 54 19.37 2.64 -11.31
CA LYS A 54 19.71 1.39 -10.59
C LYS A 54 18.47 0.53 -10.39
N HIS A 55 18.66 -0.77 -10.24
CA HIS A 55 17.56 -1.65 -9.83
C HIS A 55 17.23 -1.43 -8.34
N LEU A 56 15.95 -1.30 -8.04
CA LEU A 56 15.45 -1.12 -6.68
C LEU A 56 14.59 -2.32 -6.26
N LYS A 57 14.48 -2.56 -4.96
CA LYS A 57 13.68 -3.66 -4.42
C LYS A 57 12.71 -3.16 -3.37
N VAL A 58 11.42 -3.43 -3.59
CA VAL A 58 10.32 -3.03 -2.70
C VAL A 58 9.46 -4.24 -2.36
N LYS A 59 9.16 -4.43 -1.07
CA LYS A 59 8.12 -5.35 -0.59
C LYS A 59 6.86 -4.56 -0.30
N VAL A 60 5.70 -5.02 -0.77
CA VAL A 60 4.42 -4.38 -0.47
C VAL A 60 3.53 -5.34 0.33
N LYS A 61 2.85 -4.80 1.32
CA LYS A 61 1.84 -5.46 2.15
C LYS A 61 0.57 -4.61 2.20
N LEU A 62 -0.55 -5.28 2.42
CA LEU A 62 -1.84 -4.67 2.69
C LEU A 62 -2.34 -5.12 4.06
N GLY A 63 -2.58 -4.17 4.96
CA GLY A 63 -3.36 -4.37 6.18
C GLY A 63 -4.84 -4.15 5.88
N ILE A 64 -5.70 -4.99 6.44
CA ILE A 64 -7.15 -4.97 6.21
C ILE A 64 -7.83 -5.16 7.56
N CYS A 65 -8.66 -4.20 7.96
CA CYS A 65 -9.51 -4.27 9.12
C CYS A 65 -10.96 -4.22 8.64
N LEU A 66 -11.69 -5.32 8.79
CA LEU A 66 -13.07 -5.45 8.31
C LEU A 66 -14.02 -4.62 9.17
N GLU A 67 -15.17 -4.23 8.63
CA GLU A 67 -16.19 -3.57 9.44
C GLU A 67 -16.78 -4.51 10.52
N PRO A 68 -17.29 -3.96 11.63
CA PRO A 68 -17.92 -4.76 12.67
C PRO A 68 -19.20 -5.43 12.18
N ARG A 69 -19.31 -6.74 12.35
CA ARG A 69 -20.52 -7.48 11.97
C ARG A 69 -21.57 -7.50 13.06
N LYS A 70 -22.84 -7.52 12.64
CA LYS A 70 -23.96 -7.86 13.53
C LYS A 70 -23.72 -9.26 14.10
N SER A 71 -23.71 -9.39 15.43
CA SER A 71 -23.70 -10.72 16.04
C SER A 71 -25.03 -11.42 15.80
N ALA A 72 -25.06 -12.74 15.99
CA ALA A 72 -26.30 -13.54 15.92
C ALA A 72 -27.40 -13.04 16.88
N SER A 73 -27.03 -12.28 17.92
CA SER A 73 -27.94 -11.60 18.86
C SER A 73 -28.56 -10.29 18.33
N GLY A 74 -28.26 -9.87 17.09
CA GLY A 74 -28.80 -8.65 16.48
C GLY A 74 -28.12 -7.34 16.91
N LEU A 75 -27.22 -7.39 17.90
CA LEU A 75 -26.46 -6.22 18.33
C LEU A 75 -25.29 -5.96 17.36
N LEU A 76 -25.26 -4.74 16.80
CA LEU A 76 -24.16 -4.26 15.99
C LEU A 76 -22.97 -3.95 16.92
N ASN A 77 -21.85 -4.66 16.74
CA ASN A 77 -20.68 -4.51 17.61
C ASN A 77 -19.80 -3.32 17.20
N VAL A 78 -20.37 -2.12 17.14
CA VAL A 78 -19.70 -0.90 16.62
C VAL A 78 -18.45 -0.51 17.41
N TYR A 79 -18.29 -1.00 18.64
CA TYR A 79 -17.22 -0.61 19.56
C TYR A 79 -16.23 -1.74 19.90
N LYS A 80 -16.09 -2.76 19.05
CA LYS A 80 -15.11 -3.84 19.27
C LYS A 80 -13.80 -3.56 18.55
N ASP A 81 -12.70 -3.90 19.21
CA ASP A 81 -11.40 -4.00 18.55
C ASP A 81 -11.47 -5.11 17.49
N ILE A 82 -11.18 -4.75 16.24
CA ILE A 82 -11.13 -5.67 15.12
C ILE A 82 -9.67 -5.85 14.74
N GLU A 83 -9.23 -7.10 14.70
CA GLU A 83 -7.86 -7.43 14.32
C GLU A 83 -7.59 -7.03 12.85
N GLU A 84 -6.45 -6.37 12.62
CA GLU A 84 -5.98 -6.12 11.27
C GLU A 84 -5.32 -7.37 10.70
N LYS A 85 -5.79 -7.82 9.54
CA LYS A 85 -5.17 -8.90 8.77
C LYS A 85 -4.13 -8.33 7.80
N GLU A 86 -2.89 -8.81 7.89
CA GLU A 86 -1.86 -8.51 6.90
C GLU A 86 -1.86 -9.52 5.73
N VAL A 87 -1.87 -9.00 4.51
CA VAL A 87 -1.70 -9.75 3.26
C VAL A 87 -0.43 -9.29 2.56
N SER A 88 0.46 -10.22 2.22
CA SER A 88 1.68 -9.91 1.46
C SER A 88 1.36 -9.84 -0.03
N LEU A 89 1.58 -8.68 -0.65
CA LEU A 89 1.41 -8.51 -2.10
C LEU A 89 2.67 -8.91 -2.89
N GLY A 90 3.82 -9.04 -2.21
CA GLY A 90 5.03 -9.64 -2.77
C GLY A 90 6.26 -8.74 -2.71
N TRP A 91 7.34 -9.24 -3.32
CA TRP A 91 8.59 -8.51 -3.55
C TRP A 91 8.70 -8.16 -5.02
N PHE A 92 9.00 -6.90 -5.30
CA PHE A 92 9.12 -6.35 -6.64
C PHE A 92 10.52 -5.82 -6.84
N THR A 93 11.16 -6.25 -7.93
CA THR A 93 12.43 -5.69 -8.40
C THR A 93 12.11 -4.69 -9.51
N LEU A 94 12.27 -3.40 -9.21
CA LEU A 94 11.97 -2.31 -10.13
C LEU A 94 13.20 -2.06 -11.02
N LYS A 95 13.01 -2.14 -12.32
CA LYS A 95 14.05 -1.79 -13.31
C LYS A 95 14.27 -0.27 -13.32
N PRO A 96 15.45 0.22 -13.74
CA PRO A 96 15.67 1.64 -13.97
C PRO A 96 14.57 2.26 -14.84
N HIS A 97 14.16 3.48 -14.52
CA HIS A 97 13.17 4.25 -15.29
C HIS A 97 11.89 3.48 -15.64
N SER A 98 11.40 2.66 -14.70
CA SER A 98 10.24 1.81 -14.91
C SER A 98 9.14 2.03 -13.89
N CYS A 99 7.97 1.53 -14.25
CA CYS A 99 6.77 1.54 -13.43
C CYS A 99 6.29 0.09 -13.27
N THR A 100 5.99 -0.32 -12.04
CA THR A 100 5.31 -1.58 -11.74
C THR A 100 3.95 -1.27 -11.15
N ARG A 101 2.91 -1.88 -11.71
CA ARG A 101 1.54 -1.73 -11.25
C ARG A 101 1.07 -3.03 -10.60
N ILE A 102 0.48 -2.92 -9.41
CA ILE A 102 -0.05 -4.03 -8.64
C ILE A 102 -1.54 -3.76 -8.47
N GLU A 103 -2.37 -4.68 -8.92
CA GLU A 103 -3.83 -4.54 -8.87
C GLU A 103 -4.42 -5.60 -7.95
N ARG A 104 -5.27 -5.16 -7.02
CA ARG A 104 -5.94 -6.04 -6.06
C ARG A 104 -7.42 -5.72 -6.06
N ASN A 105 -8.20 -6.70 -6.51
CA ASN A 105 -9.65 -6.66 -6.39
C ASN A 105 -10.04 -6.71 -4.91
N ILE A 106 -11.10 -5.99 -4.55
CA ILE A 106 -11.72 -5.96 -3.24
C ILE A 106 -12.76 -7.07 -3.21
N PRO A 107 -12.56 -8.14 -2.43
CA PRO A 107 -13.50 -9.25 -2.38
C PRO A 107 -14.87 -8.80 -1.87
N ARG A 108 -15.90 -9.26 -2.57
CA ARG A 108 -17.31 -9.11 -2.20
C ARG A 108 -17.89 -10.47 -2.00
N ASP A 109 -18.27 -10.76 -0.77
CA ASP A 109 -18.88 -12.04 -0.47
C ASP A 109 -19.77 -11.87 0.77
N LEU A 110 -20.96 -11.34 0.51
CA LEU A 110 -22.02 -11.12 1.50
C LEU A 110 -22.26 -12.41 2.29
N GLY A 111 -21.92 -12.37 3.57
CA GLY A 111 -22.18 -13.46 4.52
C GLY A 111 -21.08 -14.51 4.68
N SER A 112 -19.98 -14.48 3.91
CA SER A 112 -18.98 -15.57 3.96
C SER A 112 -17.82 -15.37 4.93
N GLY A 113 -17.63 -14.17 5.50
CA GLY A 113 -16.37 -13.89 6.23
C GLY A 113 -15.38 -13.04 5.46
N LYS A 114 -15.54 -12.91 4.15
CA LYS A 114 -14.50 -12.34 3.28
C LYS A 114 -14.89 -11.03 2.62
N ASP A 115 -16.08 -10.51 2.91
CA ASP A 115 -16.50 -9.19 2.46
C ASP A 115 -15.60 -8.10 3.01
N GLU A 116 -14.91 -7.39 2.12
CA GLU A 116 -14.02 -6.27 2.45
C GLU A 116 -14.65 -4.92 2.09
N ARG A 117 -15.95 -4.87 1.78
CA ARG A 117 -16.67 -3.61 1.65
C ARG A 117 -16.62 -2.83 2.97
N ASN A 118 -16.50 -1.51 2.87
CA ASN A 118 -16.40 -0.62 4.02
C ASN A 118 -15.22 -0.94 4.97
N ALA A 119 -14.23 -1.71 4.51
CA ALA A 119 -13.06 -2.04 5.32
C ALA A 119 -12.07 -0.89 5.39
N VAL A 120 -11.30 -0.84 6.48
CA VAL A 120 -10.16 0.05 6.63
C VAL A 120 -8.93 -0.66 6.10
N TYR A 121 -8.26 -0.03 5.15
CA TYR A 121 -7.05 -0.54 4.53
C TYR A 121 -5.82 0.23 5.01
N ARG A 122 -4.67 -0.43 4.94
CA ARG A 122 -3.37 0.19 5.19
C ARG A 122 -2.32 -0.37 4.24
N ILE A 123 -1.75 0.48 3.39
CA ILE A 123 -0.65 0.07 2.52
C ILE A 123 0.65 0.24 3.29
N THR A 124 1.47 -0.80 3.31
CA THR A 124 2.81 -0.77 3.91
C THR A 124 3.82 -1.24 2.88
N ALA A 125 4.87 -0.46 2.67
CA ALA A 125 5.96 -0.82 1.77
C ALA A 125 7.30 -0.82 2.53
N LYS A 126 8.16 -1.79 2.25
CA LYS A 126 9.54 -1.84 2.75
C LYS A 126 10.51 -1.97 1.58
N GLY A 127 11.42 -1.02 1.40
CA GLY A 127 12.25 -1.01 0.21
C GLY A 127 13.32 0.06 0.19
N ASP A 128 13.86 0.29 -1.00
CA ASP A 128 14.78 1.39 -1.29
C ASP A 128 14.01 2.71 -1.43
N PHE A 129 13.54 3.25 -0.31
CA PHE A 129 12.95 4.59 -0.25
C PHE A 129 13.99 5.58 0.27
N GLN A 130 13.98 6.79 -0.27
CA GLN A 130 14.80 7.87 0.25
C GLN A 130 14.09 8.54 1.41
N VAL A 131 14.84 8.87 2.46
CA VAL A 131 14.35 9.58 3.64
C VAL A 131 15.28 10.73 3.97
N CYS A 132 14.78 11.73 4.67
CA CYS A 132 15.60 12.81 5.20
C CYS A 132 16.66 12.27 6.19
N SER A 133 17.66 13.09 6.52
CA SER A 133 18.73 12.71 7.46
C SER A 133 18.23 12.33 8.85
N ARG A 134 17.10 12.90 9.28
CA ARG A 134 16.44 12.58 10.56
C ARG A 134 15.62 11.27 10.50
N GLY A 135 15.41 10.72 9.30
CA GLY A 135 14.66 9.50 9.08
C GLY A 135 13.16 9.61 9.40
N ASP A 136 12.60 10.82 9.43
CA ASP A 136 11.18 11.05 9.75
C ASP A 136 10.29 11.27 8.52
N THR A 137 10.88 11.70 7.40
CA THR A 137 10.15 12.15 6.20
C THR A 137 10.66 11.40 4.97
N VAL A 138 9.74 10.93 4.13
CA VAL A 138 10.05 10.28 2.86
C VAL A 138 10.34 11.34 1.81
N LEU A 139 11.39 11.15 1.00
CA LEU A 139 11.81 12.08 -0.06
C LEU A 139 11.72 11.40 -1.43
N CYS A 140 11.43 12.17 -2.47
CA CYS A 140 11.47 11.69 -3.85
C CYS A 140 12.92 11.42 -4.32
N GLY A 141 13.08 10.74 -5.46
CA GLY A 141 14.40 10.49 -6.06
C GLY A 141 14.97 9.08 -5.85
N LEU A 142 14.23 8.19 -5.18
CA LEU A 142 14.48 6.73 -5.16
C LEU A 142 13.16 6.00 -5.46
N ALA A 143 12.86 4.84 -4.85
CA ALA A 143 11.58 4.21 -5.12
C ALA A 143 10.44 5.14 -4.69
N GLU A 144 9.46 5.32 -5.57
CA GLU A 144 8.27 6.12 -5.31
C GLU A 144 7.05 5.20 -5.35
N ILE A 145 6.03 5.53 -4.55
CA ILE A 145 4.81 4.74 -4.42
C ILE A 145 3.58 5.65 -4.44
N SER A 146 2.51 5.21 -5.09
CA SER A 146 1.18 5.81 -4.96
C SER A 146 0.11 4.73 -4.95
N VAL A 147 -1.08 5.10 -4.47
CA VAL A 147 -2.25 4.22 -4.38
C VAL A 147 -3.44 4.94 -4.99
N ILE A 148 -4.24 4.20 -5.76
CA ILE A 148 -5.48 4.68 -6.36
C ILE A 148 -6.53 3.60 -6.10
N GLY A 149 -7.70 3.98 -5.61
CA GLY A 149 -8.87 3.11 -5.53
C GLY A 149 -9.96 3.53 -6.51
N GLY A 150 -10.86 2.61 -6.83
CA GLY A 150 -12.01 2.92 -7.68
C GLY A 150 -12.81 1.69 -8.11
N SER A 151 -13.72 1.92 -9.04
CA SER A 151 -14.59 0.91 -9.62
C SER A 151 -13.98 0.28 -10.87
N VAL A 152 -14.34 -0.97 -11.15
CA VAL A 152 -13.96 -1.71 -12.36
C VAL A 152 -15.21 -2.23 -13.05
N PHE A 153 -15.21 -2.17 -14.39
CA PHE A 153 -16.30 -2.75 -15.17
C PHE A 153 -16.25 -4.29 -15.14
N ASN A 154 -15.04 -4.84 -15.27
CA ASN A 154 -14.77 -6.27 -15.30
C ASN A 154 -13.52 -6.59 -14.46
N PHE A 155 -13.65 -7.53 -13.52
CA PHE A 155 -12.55 -7.93 -12.63
C PHE A 155 -11.39 -8.64 -13.33
N GLU A 156 -11.59 -9.12 -14.56
CA GLU A 156 -10.55 -9.75 -15.39
C GLU A 156 -9.75 -8.73 -16.21
N GLU A 157 -10.30 -7.52 -16.41
CA GLU A 157 -9.64 -6.46 -17.16
C GLU A 157 -8.75 -5.63 -16.25
N PRO A 158 -7.62 -5.09 -16.74
CA PRO A 158 -6.76 -4.20 -15.96
C PRO A 158 -7.35 -2.79 -15.87
N GLY A 159 -7.13 -2.12 -14.75
CA GLY A 159 -7.43 -0.70 -14.57
C GLY A 159 -8.65 -0.42 -13.73
N LEU A 160 -9.09 0.84 -13.79
CA LEU A 160 -10.31 1.32 -13.17
C LEU A 160 -11.16 1.88 -14.29
N GLU A 161 -12.46 1.60 -14.23
CA GLU A 161 -13.44 2.30 -15.05
C GLU A 161 -13.63 3.73 -14.51
N GLN A 162 -13.62 3.88 -13.18
CA GLN A 162 -13.75 5.15 -12.49
C GLN A 162 -12.83 5.16 -11.27
N ALA A 163 -12.03 6.22 -11.10
CA ALA A 163 -11.20 6.41 -9.93
C ALA A 163 -11.95 7.23 -8.86
N ASP A 164 -11.80 6.83 -7.60
CA ASP A 164 -12.29 7.58 -6.44
C ASP A 164 -11.19 8.51 -5.93
N ALA A 165 -11.47 9.81 -5.91
CA ALA A 165 -10.53 10.82 -5.43
C ALA A 165 -10.21 10.66 -3.94
N ALA A 166 -11.14 10.12 -3.13
CA ALA A 166 -10.92 9.83 -1.72
C ALA A 166 -9.92 8.69 -1.51
N LEU A 167 -9.73 7.84 -2.53
CA LEU A 167 -8.78 6.73 -2.52
C LEU A 167 -7.50 7.01 -3.29
N PHE A 168 -7.21 8.28 -3.57
CA PHE A 168 -5.96 8.69 -4.19
C PHE A 168 -4.92 9.13 -3.16
N PHE A 169 -3.89 8.31 -2.99
CA PHE A 169 -2.75 8.58 -2.11
C PHE A 169 -1.49 8.77 -2.96
N PRO A 170 -1.13 10.02 -3.31
CA PRO A 170 0.17 10.28 -3.91
C PRO A 170 1.30 9.98 -2.93
N PHE A 171 2.53 9.96 -3.44
CA PHE A 171 3.73 9.65 -2.67
C PHE A 171 3.89 10.51 -1.40
N SER A 172 3.45 11.78 -1.46
CA SER A 172 3.48 12.71 -0.32
C SER A 172 2.63 12.27 0.87
N ASN A 173 1.68 11.35 0.70
CA ASN A 173 0.83 10.84 1.77
C ASN A 173 1.48 9.71 2.57
N PHE A 174 2.70 9.28 2.21
CA PHE A 174 3.39 8.20 2.90
C PHE A 174 4.27 8.72 4.03
N VAL A 175 4.23 8.02 5.16
CA VAL A 175 5.03 8.33 6.36
C VAL A 175 5.97 7.18 6.71
N VAL A 176 7.11 7.49 7.33
CA VAL A 176 8.10 6.49 7.77
C VAL A 176 7.60 5.74 9.01
N CYS A 177 7.58 4.40 8.97
CA CYS A 177 7.32 3.59 10.15
C CYS A 177 8.58 3.53 11.03
N LYS A 178 8.57 4.15 12.20
CA LYS A 178 9.63 4.00 13.19
C LYS A 178 9.52 2.65 13.87
N SER A 179 10.64 1.94 14.01
CA SER A 179 10.72 0.79 14.91
C SER A 179 10.71 1.35 16.34
N HIS A 180 9.69 1.04 17.12
CA HIS A 180 9.76 1.17 18.58
C HIS A 180 10.54 -0.02 19.14
#